data_AF-A0A820Q5B8-F1
#
_entry.id   AF-A0A820Q5B8-F1
#
_cell.length_a   1.000
_cell.length_b   1.000
_cell.length_c   1.000
_cell.angle_alpha   90.00
_cell.angle_beta   90.00
_cell.angle_gamma   90.00
#
_symmetry.space_group_name_H-M   'P 1'
#
loop_
_entity.id
_entity.type
_entity.pdbx_description
1 polymer ?
#
loop_
_entity_poly.entity_id
_entity_poly.type
_entity_poly.pdbx_seq_one_letter_code
_entity_poly.pdbx_strand_id
1 'polypeptide(L)'
;FACCGIDGPSDFYNNVNYKVFDHHLPLSCCTRLLNGVCLEIDAYRFGCYQAINEYIHLYSRLIVIVGIGIALYELTALLLAVCVCRYTIDEDDFD
;
A
#
# COMPACT_ATOMS: atom_id res chain seq x y z
N PHE A 1 -1.30 -5.99 7.12
CA PHE A 1 -2.36 -5.53 8.03
C PHE A 1 -3.00 -6.75 8.67
N ALA A 2 -3.44 -6.62 9.93
CA ALA A 2 -4.16 -7.66 10.66
C ALA A 2 -5.64 -7.65 10.22
N CYS A 3 -5.92 -8.11 9.01
CA CYS A 3 -7.23 -8.00 8.35
C CYS A 3 -7.56 -9.25 7.52
N CYS A 4 -8.83 -9.41 7.14
CA CYS A 4 -9.30 -10.51 6.30
C CYS A 4 -10.39 -10.03 5.32
N GLY A 5 -10.26 -10.35 4.04
CA GLY A 5 -11.21 -9.90 3.01
C GLY A 5 -11.16 -8.40 2.75
N ILE A 6 -12.10 -7.90 1.95
CA ILE A 6 -12.32 -6.48 1.70
C ILE A 6 -13.04 -5.87 2.90
N ASP A 7 -14.22 -6.40 3.21
CA ASP A 7 -15.09 -5.97 4.31
C ASP A 7 -14.99 -6.89 5.53
N GLY A 8 -14.60 -8.15 5.32
CA GLY A 8 -14.38 -9.11 6.39
C GLY A 8 -14.23 -10.55 5.88
N PRO A 9 -14.14 -11.53 6.80
CA PRO A 9 -14.10 -12.95 6.46
C PRO A 9 -15.33 -13.43 5.66
N SER A 10 -16.46 -12.73 5.78
CA SER A 10 -17.70 -12.98 5.04
C SER A 10 -17.54 -12.95 3.52
N ASP A 11 -16.54 -12.23 3.01
CA ASP A 11 -16.30 -12.10 1.57
C ASP A 11 -15.96 -13.46 0.93
N PHE A 12 -15.48 -14.40 1.74
CA PHE A 12 -15.16 -15.75 1.30
C PHE A 12 -16.35 -16.70 1.34
N TYR A 13 -17.48 -16.35 1.98
CA TYR A 13 -18.58 -17.31 2.21
C TYR A 13 -19.24 -17.81 0.92
N ASN A 14 -19.21 -16.98 -0.13
CA ASN A 14 -19.74 -17.33 -1.45
C ASN A 14 -18.69 -17.95 -2.38
N ASN A 15 -17.43 -18.06 -1.93
CA ASN A 15 -16.37 -18.66 -2.71
C ASN A 15 -16.53 -20.20 -2.78
N VAL A 16 -16.35 -20.77 -3.96
CA VAL A 16 -16.33 -22.23 -4.17
C VAL A 16 -15.33 -22.92 -3.28
N ASN A 17 -14.15 -22.34 -3.05
CA ASN A 17 -13.13 -22.92 -2.19
C ASN A 17 -13.57 -22.99 -0.73
N TYR A 18 -14.27 -21.96 -0.24
CA TYR A 18 -14.80 -21.97 1.12
C TYR A 18 -15.84 -23.09 1.32
N LYS A 19 -16.72 -23.30 0.34
CA LYS A 19 -17.76 -24.33 0.39
C LYS A 19 -17.20 -25.75 0.19
N VAL A 20 -16.16 -25.92 -0.61
CA VAL A 20 -15.57 -27.22 -0.95
C VAL A 20 -14.57 -27.69 0.11
N PHE A 21 -13.80 -26.77 0.69
CA PHE A 21 -12.77 -27.09 1.70
C PHE A 21 -13.27 -26.78 3.11
N ASP A 22 -14.43 -27.30 3.47
CA ASP A 22 -14.95 -27.29 4.85
C ASP A 22 -14.86 -25.93 5.58
N HIS A 23 -15.24 -24.85 4.88
CA HIS A 23 -15.26 -23.49 5.41
C HIS A 23 -13.88 -22.94 5.82
N HIS A 24 -12.81 -23.45 5.19
CA HIS A 24 -11.48 -22.90 5.39
C HIS A 24 -11.30 -21.55 4.69
N LEU A 25 -10.82 -20.57 5.46
CA LEU A 25 -10.37 -19.29 4.94
C LEU A 25 -8.92 -19.37 4.44
N PRO A 26 -8.49 -18.38 3.63
CA PRO A 26 -7.08 -18.26 3.27
C PRO A 26 -6.20 -18.14 4.53
N LEU A 27 -5.05 -18.81 4.52
CA LEU A 27 -4.12 -18.81 5.66
C LEU A 27 -3.69 -17.39 6.08
N SER A 28 -3.63 -16.46 5.13
CA SER A 28 -3.30 -15.04 5.37
C SER A 28 -4.36 -14.29 6.20
N CYS A 29 -5.59 -14.79 6.28
CA CYS A 29 -6.65 -14.22 7.11
C CYS A 29 -6.51 -14.57 8.59
N CYS A 30 -5.68 -15.56 8.96
CA CYS A 30 -5.66 -16.07 10.32
C CYS A 30 -4.66 -15.35 11.23
N THR A 31 -5.10 -15.11 12.47
CA THR A 31 -4.25 -14.69 13.58
C THR A 31 -3.37 -15.84 14.07
N ARG A 32 -3.91 -17.05 14.02
CA ARG A 32 -3.26 -18.30 14.41
C ARG A 32 -3.78 -19.43 13.54
N LEU A 33 -2.91 -20.40 13.27
CA LEU A 33 -3.29 -21.64 12.59
C LEU A 33 -3.58 -22.71 13.63
N LEU A 34 -4.74 -23.35 13.52
CA LEU A 34 -5.09 -24.53 14.29
C LEU A 34 -4.91 -25.74 13.35
N ASN A 35 -3.94 -26.62 13.62
CA ASN A 35 -3.65 -27.81 12.79
C ASN A 35 -3.45 -27.52 11.28
N GLY A 36 -2.91 -26.35 10.93
CA GLY A 36 -2.66 -25.96 9.54
C GLY A 36 -3.89 -25.48 8.79
N VAL A 37 -5.05 -25.36 9.45
CA VAL A 37 -6.27 -24.80 8.87
C VAL A 37 -6.58 -23.44 9.47
N CYS A 38 -7.34 -22.65 8.71
CA CYS A 38 -7.81 -21.33 9.11
C CYS A 38 -9.34 -21.33 9.13
N LEU A 39 -9.90 -21.29 10.34
CA LEU A 39 -11.34 -21.20 10.56
C LEU A 39 -11.74 -19.76 10.82
N GLU A 40 -13.02 -19.44 10.62
CA GLU A 40 -13.55 -18.09 10.84
C GLU A 40 -13.30 -17.57 12.28
N ILE A 41 -13.29 -18.46 13.27
CA ILE A 41 -13.02 -18.10 14.66
C ILE A 41 -11.60 -17.57 14.89
N ASP A 42 -10.64 -18.02 14.07
CA ASP A 42 -9.22 -17.68 14.17
C ASP A 42 -8.83 -16.55 13.20
N ALA A 43 -9.77 -16.12 12.35
CA ALA A 43 -9.56 -15.08 11.36
C ALA A 43 -9.62 -13.67 11.97
N TYR A 44 -8.90 -12.74 11.34
CA TYR A 44 -9.06 -11.32 11.62
C TYR A 44 -10.50 -10.89 11.29
N ARG A 45 -11.12 -10.15 12.21
CA ARG A 45 -12.53 -9.75 12.09
C ARG A 45 -12.75 -8.54 11.18
N PHE A 46 -11.72 -7.72 10.97
CA PHE A 46 -11.81 -6.49 10.21
C PHE A 46 -11.42 -6.70 8.75
N GLY A 47 -12.14 -6.05 7.84
CA GLY A 47 -11.82 -5.98 6.42
C GLY A 47 -10.52 -5.23 6.14
N CYS A 48 -9.80 -5.63 5.10
CA CYS A 48 -8.57 -4.96 4.69
C CYS A 48 -8.82 -3.57 4.09
N TYR A 49 -9.99 -3.34 3.47
CA TYR A 49 -10.35 -2.00 3.03
C TYR A 49 -10.44 -1.03 4.21
N GLN A 50 -11.13 -1.44 5.28
CA GLN A 50 -11.22 -0.66 6.50
C GLN A 50 -9.84 -0.39 7.10
N ALA A 51 -9.00 -1.42 7.24
CA ALA A 51 -7.66 -1.28 7.81
C ALA A 51 -6.76 -0.33 7.00
N ILE A 52 -6.80 -0.40 5.66
CA ILE A 52 -6.04 0.50 4.78
C ILE A 52 -6.60 1.91 4.85
N ASN A 53 -7.93 2.07 4.82
CA ASN A 53 -8.57 3.37 4.90
C ASN A 53 -8.21 4.09 6.20
N GLU A 54 -8.28 3.39 7.33
CA GLU A 54 -7.87 3.92 8.63
C GLU A 54 -6.37 4.30 8.64
N TYR A 55 -5.52 3.46 8.06
CA TYR A 55 -4.09 3.76 7.92
C TYR A 55 -3.84 5.02 7.08
N ILE A 56 -4.51 5.16 5.93
CA ILE A 56 -4.40 6.34 5.08
C ILE A 56 -4.88 7.58 5.83
N HIS A 57 -6.00 7.51 6.53
CA HIS A 57 -6.48 8.64 7.32
C HIS A 57 -5.49 9.04 8.43
N LEU A 58 -4.94 8.06 9.14
CA LEU A 58 -3.98 8.28 10.23
C LEU A 58 -2.67 8.92 9.73
N TYR A 59 -2.17 8.48 8.58
CA TYR A 59 -0.91 8.94 8.01
C TYR A 59 -1.04 9.96 6.88
N SER A 60 -2.26 10.42 6.59
CA SER A 60 -2.57 11.37 5.51
C SER A 60 -1.67 12.60 5.53
N ARG A 61 -1.49 13.19 6.72
CA ARG A 61 -0.59 14.33 6.93
C ARG A 61 0.86 14.01 6.54
N LEU A 62 1.35 12.84 6.92
CA LEU A 62 2.73 12.42 6.62
C LEU A 62 2.92 12.22 5.12
N ILE A 63 1.95 11.59 4.45
CA ILE A 63 1.98 11.38 3.00
C ILE A 63 2.03 12.72 2.25
N VAL A 64 1.22 13.70 2.67
CA VAL A 64 1.22 15.05 2.06
C VAL A 64 2.57 15.74 2.24
N ILE A 65 3.16 15.68 3.43
CA ILE A 65 4.47 16.29 3.71
C ILE A 65 5.56 15.68 2.83
N VAL A 66 5.60 14.35 2.71
CA VAL A 66 6.57 13.66 1.84
C VAL A 66 6.36 14.05 0.38
N GLY A 67 5.10 14.13 -0.08
CA GLY A 67 4.78 14.56 -1.45
C GLY A 67 5.28 15.97 -1.77
N ILE A 68 5.09 16.92 -0.84
CA ILE A 68 5.63 18.28 -1.00
C ILE A 68 7.16 18.27 -1.07
N GLY A 69 7.81 17.47 -0.21
CA GLY A 69 9.27 17.32 -0.23
C GLY A 69 9.82 16.81 -1.56
N ILE A 70 9.17 15.78 -2.13
CA ILE A 70 9.54 15.23 -3.43
C ILE A 70 9.34 16.28 -4.54
N ALA A 71 8.20 16.99 -4.54
CA ALA A 71 7.92 18.02 -5.54
C ALA A 71 8.94 19.17 -5.51
N LEU A 72 9.36 19.62 -4.32
CA LEU A 72 10.41 20.64 -4.19
C LEU A 72 11.76 20.11 -4.67
N TYR A 73 12.11 18.88 -4.31
CA TYR A 73 13.34 18.23 -4.76
C TYR A 73 13.40 18.16 -6.29
N GLU A 74 12.33 17.68 -6.94
CA GLU A 74 12.23 17.61 -8.40
C GLU A 74 12.37 18.99 -9.04
N LEU A 75 11.70 20.01 -8.49
CA LEU A 75 11.79 21.38 -9.01
C LEU A 75 13.22 21.93 -8.92
N THR A 76 13.92 21.70 -7.81
CA THR A 76 15.33 22.11 -7.67
C THR A 76 16.25 21.35 -8.63
N ALA A 77 16.05 20.05 -8.83
CA ALA A 77 16.82 19.26 -9.75
C ALA A 77 16.64 19.75 -11.20
N LEU A 78 15.41 20.10 -11.57
CA LEU A 78 15.09 20.63 -12.91
C LEU A 78 15.71 22.00 -13.14
N LEU A 79 15.65 22.90 -12.15
CA LEU A 79 16.33 24.20 -12.22
C LEU A 79 17.84 24.05 -12.38
N LEU A 80 18.47 23.19 -11.58
CA LEU A 80 19.90 22.93 -11.68
C LEU A 80 20.28 22.33 -13.03
N ALA A 81 19.51 21.38 -13.55
CA ALA A 81 19.74 20.81 -14.87
C ALA A 81 19.70 21.89 -15.97
N VAL A 82 18.71 22.79 -15.92
CA VAL A 82 18.62 23.92 -16.86
C VAL A 82 19.82 24.85 -16.72
N CYS A 83 20.18 25.24 -15.49
CA CYS A 83 21.34 26.10 -15.25
C CYS A 83 22.64 25.49 -15.79
N VAL A 84 22.87 24.20 -15.54
CA VAL A 84 24.03 23.48 -16.04
C VAL A 84 24.04 23.45 -17.57
N CYS A 85 22.91 23.07 -18.20
CA CYS A 85 22.83 23.03 -19.67
C CYS A 85 23.08 24.40 -20.31
N ARG A 86 22.60 25.48 -19.72
CA ARG A 86 22.84 26.84 -20.24
C ARG A 86 24.29 27.24 -20.09
N TYR A 87 24.89 26.94 -18.94
CA TYR A 87 26.30 27.22 -18.68
C TYR A 87 27.23 26.52 -19.69
N THR A 88 27.00 25.23 -19.99
CA THR A 88 27.84 24.52 -20.97
C THR A 88 27.67 25.04 -22.39
N ILE A 89 26.45 25.41 -22.81
CA ILE A 89 26.23 25.97 -24.16
C ILE A 89 26.95 27.32 -24.32
N ASP A 90 26.92 28.19 -23.31
CA ASP A 90 27.62 29.47 -23.35
C ASP A 90 29.16 29.29 -23.37
N GLU A 91 29.68 28.18 -22.83
CA GLU A 91 31.13 27.85 -22.86
C GLU A 91 31.58 27.39 -24.26
N ASP A 92 30.74 26.62 -24.99
CA ASP A 92 31.00 26.17 -26.36
C ASP A 92 30.92 27.31 -27.41
N ASP A 93 30.30 28.45 -27.12
CA ASP A 93 30.24 29.64 -28.01
C ASP A 93 31.51 30.52 -27.96
N PHE A 94 32.46 30.23 -27.06
CA PHE A 94 33.70 31.00 -26.86
C PHE A 94 35.00 30.28 -27.32
N ASP A 95 34.89 29.07 -27.89
CA ASP A 95 35.95 28.35 -28.63
C ASP A 95 35.69 28.36 -30.16
#